data_AF-A0A1G0XXT2-F1
#
_entry.id   AF-A0A1G0XXT2-F1
#
_cell.length_a   1.000
_cell.length_b   1.000
_cell.length_c   1.000
_cell.angle_alpha   90.00
_cell.angle_beta   90.00
_cell.angle_gamma   90.00
#
_symmetry.space_group_name_H-M   'P 1'
#
loop_
_entity.id
_entity.type
_entity.pdbx_description
1 polymer ?
#
loop_
_entity_poly.entity_id
_entity_poly.type
_entity_poly.pdbx_seq_one_letter_code
_entity_poly.pdbx_strand_id
1 'polypeptide(L)'
;MDIILHGSLNNEDTAQSLASVLQLLHDRYHINSFREIHLEVTLVDDEGNDVELMNNETNEVYRIFEVRQQSQELSTERPVLSSIHLVVDNTHPHRGKK
;
A
#
# COMPACT_ATOMS: atom_id res chain seq x y z
N MET A 1 -1.43 -14.29 -6.96
CA MET A 1 -0.49 -14.02 -8.06
C MET A 1 0.53 -13.09 -7.47
N ASP A 2 1.79 -13.50 -7.45
CA ASP A 2 2.87 -12.71 -6.87
C ASP A 2 3.52 -11.85 -7.97
N ILE A 3 3.60 -10.54 -7.73
CA ILE A 3 4.31 -9.60 -8.59
C ILE A 3 5.57 -9.22 -7.84
N ILE A 4 6.71 -9.72 -8.32
CA ILE A 4 8.01 -9.43 -7.72
C ILE A 4 8.75 -8.47 -8.66
N LEU A 5 9.10 -7.30 -8.14
CA LEU A 5 9.92 -6.32 -8.85
C LEU A 5 11.36 -6.48 -8.35
N HIS A 6 12.31 -6.75 -9.26
CA HIS A 6 13.73 -6.91 -8.94
C HIS A 6 14.54 -5.73 -9.47
N GLY A 7 15.52 -5.26 -8.68
CA GLY A 7 16.48 -4.23 -9.07
C GLY A 7 16.67 -3.16 -8.01
N SER A 8 17.58 -2.20 -8.26
CA SER A 8 17.69 -0.98 -7.47
C SER A 8 16.56 -0.04 -7.89
N LEU A 9 15.44 -0.15 -7.20
CA LEU A 9 14.25 0.64 -7.48
C LEU A 9 14.22 1.80 -6.49
N ASN A 10 14.43 3.00 -6.99
CA ASN A 10 14.10 4.19 -6.20
C ASN A 10 12.57 4.35 -6.15
N ASN A 11 12.10 5.33 -5.38
CA ASN A 11 10.67 5.56 -5.19
C ASN A 11 9.89 5.78 -6.50
N GLU A 12 10.47 6.54 -7.44
CA GLU A 12 9.82 6.87 -8.72
C GLU A 12 9.72 5.63 -9.62
N ASP A 13 10.82 4.90 -9.76
CA ASP A 13 10.89 3.68 -10.57
C ASP A 13 9.98 2.58 -10.01
N THR A 14 9.87 2.47 -8.69
CA THR A 14 8.97 1.51 -8.02
C THR A 14 7.51 1.80 -8.33
N ALA A 15 7.10 3.07 -8.17
CA ALA A 15 5.73 3.50 -8.44
C ALA A 15 5.35 3.29 -9.91
N GLN A 16 6.25 3.68 -10.82
CA GLN A 16 6.05 3.50 -12.25
C GLN A 16 5.96 2.03 -12.65
N SER A 17 6.78 1.16 -12.05
CA SER A 17 6.77 -0.28 -12.30
C SER A 17 5.45 -0.92 -11.84
N LEU A 18 4.97 -0.59 -10.64
CA LEU A 18 3.69 -1.09 -10.14
C LEU A 18 2.52 -0.62 -11.02
N ALA A 19 2.51 0.67 -11.41
CA ALA A 19 1.50 1.20 -12.31
C ALA A 19 1.50 0.49 -13.67
N SER A 20 2.68 0.18 -14.21
CA SER A 20 2.83 -0.54 -15.48
C SER A 20 2.27 -1.97 -15.40
N VAL A 21 2.46 -2.66 -14.27
CA VAL A 21 1.87 -3.99 -14.06
C VAL A 21 0.35 -3.93 -14.00
N LEU A 22 -0.22 -2.96 -13.28
CA LEU A 22 -1.67 -2.76 -13.22
C LEU A 22 -2.26 -2.44 -14.60
N GLN A 23 -1.60 -1.58 -15.38
CA GLN A 23 -1.99 -1.29 -16.77
C GLN A 23 -1.96 -2.55 -17.64
N LEU A 24 -0.92 -3.37 -17.53
CA LEU A 24 -0.83 -4.64 -18.28
C LEU A 24 -1.99 -5.58 -17.94
N LEU A 25 -2.37 -5.69 -16.67
CA LEU A 25 -3.53 -6.50 -16.23
C LEU A 25 -4.84 -5.98 -16.82
N HIS A 26 -5.00 -4.67 -16.90
CA HIS A 26 -6.15 -4.05 -17.54
C HIS A 26 -6.16 -4.30 -19.06
N ASP A 27 -5.08 -3.95 -19.76
CA ASP A 27 -5.08 -3.92 -21.22
C ASP A 27 -5.06 -5.31 -21.85
N ARG A 28 -4.29 -6.23 -21.28
CA ARG A 28 -4.08 -7.57 -21.85
C ARG A 28 -5.08 -8.60 -21.34
N TYR A 29 -5.54 -8.44 -20.10
CA TYR A 29 -6.40 -9.43 -19.43
C TYR A 29 -7.78 -8.88 -19.08
N HIS A 30 -8.07 -7.61 -19.41
CA HIS A 30 -9.36 -6.95 -19.17
C HIS A 30 -9.81 -6.98 -17.70
N ILE A 31 -8.84 -6.95 -16.78
CA ILE A 31 -9.12 -6.88 -15.34
C ILE A 31 -9.46 -5.45 -14.97
N ASN A 32 -10.71 -5.21 -14.59
CA ASN A 32 -11.23 -3.86 -14.27
C ASN A 32 -11.37 -3.58 -12.77
N SER A 33 -11.22 -4.60 -11.92
CA SER A 33 -11.40 -4.45 -10.48
C SER A 33 -10.53 -5.46 -9.72
N PHE A 34 -10.02 -5.04 -8.57
CA PHE A 34 -9.22 -5.85 -7.68
C PHE A 34 -9.96 -5.96 -6.35
N ARG A 35 -10.12 -7.18 -5.84
CA ARG A 35 -10.72 -7.40 -4.52
C ARG A 35 -9.75 -7.07 -3.38
N GLU A 36 -8.48 -7.37 -3.58
CA GLU A 36 -7.41 -7.22 -2.58
C GLU A 36 -6.05 -7.22 -3.30
N ILE A 37 -5.08 -6.47 -2.76
CA ILE A 37 -3.67 -6.47 -3.20
C ILE A 37 -2.81 -6.58 -1.94
N HIS A 38 -1.93 -7.58 -1.89
CA HIS A 38 -0.89 -7.71 -0.86
C HIS A 38 0.43 -7.22 -1.46
N LEU A 39 1.11 -6.32 -0.77
CA LEU A 39 2.41 -5.81 -1.17
C LEU A 39 3.41 -6.10 -0.04
N GLU A 40 4.47 -6.83 -0.37
CA GLU A 40 5.61 -7.07 0.51
C GLU A 40 6.77 -6.19 0.03
N VAL A 41 7.40 -5.46 0.95
CA VAL A 41 8.48 -4.51 0.63
C VAL A 41 9.66 -4.77 1.55
N THR A 42 10.82 -5.01 0.96
CA THR A 42 12.12 -4.97 1.66
C THR A 42 12.70 -3.58 1.49
N LEU A 43 12.96 -2.90 2.61
CA LEU A 43 13.56 -1.57 2.62
C LEU A 43 15.06 -1.69 2.83
N VAL A 44 15.83 -0.88 2.13
CA VAL A 44 17.28 -0.80 2.29
C VAL A 44 17.73 0.64 2.51
N ASP A 45 18.84 0.84 3.23
CA ASP A 45 19.52 2.13 3.34
C ASP A 45 20.38 2.44 2.10
N ASP A 46 21.06 3.59 2.11
CA ASP A 46 21.96 4.02 1.04
C ASP A 46 23.17 3.09 0.83
N GLU A 47 23.50 2.27 1.83
CA GLU A 47 24.57 1.27 1.78
C GLU A 47 24.05 -0.11 1.30
N GLY A 48 22.73 -0.24 1.12
CA GLY A 48 22.07 -1.46 0.69
C GLY A 48 21.78 -2.46 1.83
N ASN A 49 21.85 -2.03 3.10
CA ASN A 49 21.51 -2.87 4.24
C ASN A 49 20.01 -2.82 4.50
N ASP A 50 19.43 -3.97 4.85
CA ASP A 50 18.02 -4.08 5.24
C ASP A 50 17.72 -3.17 6.43
N VAL A 51 16.64 -2.39 6.32
CA VAL A 51 16.16 -1.51 7.38
C VAL A 51 14.73 -1.83 7.76
N GLU A 52 14.44 -1.66 9.05
CA GLU A 52 13.10 -1.77 9.61
C GLU A 52 12.58 -0.37 9.97
N LEU A 53 11.34 -0.07 9.61
CA LEU A 53 10.69 1.16 10.07
C LEU A 53 10.26 0.98 11.52
N MET A 54 10.62 1.91 12.40
CA MET A 54 10.28 1.85 13.82
C MET A 54 9.30 2.95 14.21
N ASN A 55 8.31 2.62 15.04
CA ASN A 55 7.44 3.60 15.68
C ASN A 55 8.20 4.25 16.84
N ASN A 56 8.48 5.55 16.75
CA ASN A 56 9.21 6.27 17.79
C ASN A 56 8.45 6.39 19.14
N GLU A 57 7.13 6.25 19.14
CA GLU A 57 6.30 6.33 20.35
C GLU A 57 6.22 4.98 21.08
N THR A 58 6.07 3.88 20.34
CA THR A 58 5.95 2.54 20.93
C THR A 58 7.26 1.76 20.95
N ASN A 59 8.27 2.22 20.21
CA ASN A 59 9.55 1.54 19.98
C ASN A 59 9.38 0.14 19.36
N GLU A 60 8.32 -0.04 18.56
CA GLU A 60 8.01 -1.29 17.86
C GLU A 60 8.22 -1.15 16.35
N VAL A 61 8.65 -2.25 15.71
CA VAL A 61 8.83 -2.31 14.25
C VAL A 61 7.50 -2.33 13.51
N TYR A 62 7.40 -1.55 12.45
CA TYR A 62 6.29 -1.54 11.53
C TYR A 62 6.24 -2.81 10.68
N ARG A 63 5.16 -3.59 10.84
CA ARG A 63 5.00 -4.87 10.13
C ARG A 63 4.02 -4.79 8.96
N ILE A 64 2.92 -4.07 9.12
CA ILE A 64 1.87 -3.98 8.11
C ILE A 64 1.42 -2.53 7.95
N PHE A 65 1.45 -2.06 6.71
CA PHE A 65 0.80 -0.83 6.29
C PHE A 65 -0.49 -1.18 5.55
N GLU A 66 -1.62 -1.07 6.24
CA GLU A 66 -2.92 -1.31 5.64
C GLU A 66 -3.46 -0.01 5.04
N VAL A 67 -3.74 -0.01 3.74
CA VAL A 67 -4.36 1.13 3.07
C VAL A 67 -5.84 0.83 2.86
N ARG A 68 -6.71 1.59 3.52
CA ARG A 68 -8.16 1.45 3.36
C ARG A 68 -8.75 2.62 2.59
N GLN A 69 -9.66 2.31 1.67
CA GLN A 69 -10.54 3.32 1.10
C GLN A 69 -11.58 3.71 2.15
N GLN A 70 -11.69 4.99 2.46
CA GLN A 70 -12.81 5.48 3.26
C GLN A 70 -14.11 5.28 2.48
N SER A 71 -15.03 4.47 3.01
CA SER A 71 -16.39 4.38 2.47
C SER A 71 -17.04 5.76 2.61
N GLN A 72 -17.32 6.43 1.49
CA GLN A 72 -18.23 7.58 1.51
C GLN A 72 -19.60 7.07 1.92
N GLU A 73 -20.04 7.43 3.13
CA GLU A 73 -21.46 7.38 3.47
C GLU A 73 -22.21 8.23 2.44
N LEU A 74 -23.22 7.62 1.81
CA LEU A 74 -24.06 8.17 0.75
C LEU A 74 -24.49 9.62 1.02
N SER A 75 -23.68 10.58 0.57
CA SER A 75 -24.03 11.99 0.50
C SER A 75 -24.09 12.37 -0.98
N THR A 76 -25.21 12.92 -1.40
CA THR A 76 -25.64 13.18 -2.78
C THR A 76 -24.80 14.22 -3.56
N GLU A 77 -23.56 14.49 -3.14
CA GLU A 77 -22.75 15.56 -3.71
C GLU A 77 -21.36 15.02 -4.10
N ARG A 78 -21.18 14.89 -5.43
CA ARG A 78 -19.95 14.72 -6.24
C ARG A 78 -18.82 13.83 -5.66
N PRO A 79 -18.27 12.88 -6.45
CA PRO A 79 -17.24 11.96 -5.96
C PRO A 79 -15.99 12.72 -5.51
N VAL A 80 -15.86 12.93 -4.21
CA VAL A 80 -14.62 13.41 -3.59
C VAL A 80 -13.63 12.26 -3.69
N LEU A 81 -12.45 12.52 -4.25
CA LEU A 81 -11.36 11.56 -4.40
C LEU A 81 -11.24 10.69 -3.14
N SER A 82 -11.31 9.37 -3.33
CA SER A 82 -11.26 8.38 -2.26
C SER A 82 -10.02 8.64 -1.40
N SER A 83 -10.23 9.21 -0.22
CA SER A 83 -9.16 9.47 0.74
C SER A 83 -8.57 8.12 1.14
N ILE A 84 -7.37 7.83 0.63
CA ILE A 84 -6.56 6.69 1.05
C ILE A 84 -6.06 7.01 2.47
N HIS A 85 -6.51 6.24 3.45
CA HIS A 85 -5.99 6.34 4.82
C HIS A 85 -4.98 5.23 5.06
N LEU A 86 -3.76 5.61 5.44
CA LEU A 86 -2.74 4.70 5.92
C LEU A 86 -3.09 4.30 7.36
N VAL A 87 -3.48 3.05 7.56
CA VAL A 87 -3.65 2.43 8.87
C VAL A 87 -2.42 1.58 9.11
N VAL A 88 -1.60 1.98 10.07
CA VAL A 88 -0.40 1.21 10.43
C VAL A 88 -0.74 0.28 11.58
N ASP A 89 -0.58 -1.04 11.41
CA ASP A 89 -0.89 -2.03 12.44
C ASP A 89 0.36 -2.86 12.77
N ASN A 90 0.80 -2.79 14.03
CA ASN A 90 1.92 -3.60 14.51
C ASN A 90 1.53 -4.73 15.46
N THR A 91 0.27 -4.82 15.92
CA THR A 91 -0.12 -5.80 16.97
C THR A 91 -1.64 -6.11 17.11
N HIS A 92 -2.54 -5.63 16.22
CA HIS A 92 -4.03 -5.74 16.20
C HIS A 92 -4.82 -4.89 17.23
N PRO A 93 -6.15 -4.67 17.08
CA PRO A 93 -6.97 -4.26 15.92
C PRO A 93 -7.90 -3.06 16.25
N HIS A 94 -8.56 -2.48 15.24
CA HIS A 94 -9.74 -1.60 15.30
C HIS A 94 -10.34 -1.31 16.69
N ARG A 95 -10.04 -0.14 17.29
CA ARG A 95 -10.93 0.48 18.28
C ARG A 95 -12.00 1.26 17.52
N GLY A 96 -13.10 0.60 17.17
CA GLY A 96 -14.34 1.29 16.83
C GLY A 96 -14.68 2.24 17.97
N LYS A 97 -14.64 3.55 17.72
CA LYS A 97 -15.21 4.52 18.64
C LYS A 97 -16.70 4.63 18.34
N LYS A 98 -17.45 4.40 19.42
CA LYS A 98 -18.90 4.46 19.61
C LYS A 98 -19.54 5.72 19.06
#